data_AF-A0A847E2P2-F1
#
_entry.id   AF-A0A847E2P2-F1
#
_cell.length_a   1.000
_cell.length_b   1.000
_cell.length_c   1.000
_cell.angle_alpha   90.00
_cell.angle_beta   90.00
_cell.angle_gamma   90.00
#
_symmetry.space_group_name_H-M   'P 1'
#
loop_
_entity.id
_entity.type
_entity.pdbx_description
1 polymer ?
#
loop_
_entity_poly.entity_id
_entity_poly.type
_entity_poly.pdbx_seq_one_letter_code
_entity_poly.pdbx_strand_id
1 'polypeptide(L)'
;MKKGFTLIELLAVIIVLAIVLIISVPIVTNIINGTEEKAFLDNSYFIMSSARIFSAEKQLTSNGNKDYLFTFENNQQISDYEEAFLDFTGTIPDSGSIVVAKDQKIGLAFWSEKLNKCAYKNYDSNKIVFDENLNENTCYFYDNSIRSVWFWANYNLNYEMQYITEKSYRESVLDKLNEIGINTIYLTMEPGQILNVYKDFIIYANLKNIKVYYLLGDPTSILPEKETISITNPMDEVNAFNNEMISQGIIAKIEGLHYDIEFYGQGSTDFGLGLWINGQSETAKRGARRLAYINFAKKALIAARARNLKVEFDVTQEVGKFTYYDEQDDEKNMLEEILKNSDRISIMYYATMKKYITTNNQLTATGLYTFPHEEGSPDSSVDVTTSIIDYINQYHSSYSVGKELSFFRKDAMKVETCKESFVNELVPTYIDQGLVFTPNYIKSYNDLERQTIKEYQESNGMNSEVGLSYHDVWELLYLYGYDTQIVTNRINNYNNELNSNPNCVE
;
A
#
# COMPACT_ATOMS: atom_id res chain seq x y z
N MET A 1 -56.97 57.71 -33.45
CA MET A 1 -57.16 56.24 -33.44
C MET A 1 -55.79 55.60 -33.20
N LYS A 2 -55.60 54.88 -32.09
CA LYS A 2 -54.37 54.09 -31.88
C LYS A 2 -54.47 52.85 -32.78
N LYS A 3 -53.55 52.69 -33.74
CA LYS A 3 -53.47 51.48 -34.56
C LYS A 3 -52.94 50.36 -33.68
N GLY A 4 -53.80 49.39 -33.35
CA GLY A 4 -53.39 48.15 -32.70
C GLY A 4 -52.81 47.17 -33.71
N PHE A 5 -51.83 46.36 -33.31
CA PHE A 5 -51.32 45.25 -34.10
C PHE A 5 -52.43 44.24 -34.40
N THR A 6 -52.40 43.65 -35.59
CA THR A 6 -53.31 42.54 -35.93
C THR A 6 -52.80 41.23 -35.33
N LEU A 7 -53.72 40.29 -35.08
CA LEU A 7 -53.40 38.96 -34.54
C LEU A 7 -52.37 38.20 -35.40
N ILE A 8 -52.43 38.36 -36.73
CA ILE A 8 -51.51 37.66 -37.64
C ILE A 8 -50.10 38.28 -37.61
N GLU A 9 -50.00 39.60 -37.46
CA GLU A 9 -48.71 40.28 -37.29
C GLU A 9 -48.06 39.87 -35.96
N LEU A 10 -48.84 39.79 -34.88
CA LEU A 10 -48.34 39.33 -33.58
C LEU A 10 -47.87 37.86 -33.62
N LEU A 11 -48.64 36.99 -34.29
CA LEU A 11 -48.29 35.58 -34.44
C LEU A 11 -47.00 35.39 -35.23
N ALA A 12 -46.83 36.11 -36.35
CA ALA A 12 -45.61 36.05 -37.15
C ALA A 12 -44.37 36.45 -36.34
N VAL A 13 -44.47 37.48 -35.50
CA VAL A 13 -43.38 37.92 -34.63
C VAL A 13 -43.02 36.84 -33.59
N ILE A 14 -44.03 36.22 -32.96
CA ILE A 14 -43.79 35.16 -31.96
C ILE A 14 -43.10 33.95 -32.61
N ILE A 15 -43.51 33.55 -33.82
CA ILE A 15 -42.89 32.43 -34.55
C ILE A 15 -41.40 32.71 -34.82
N VAL A 16 -41.08 33.92 -35.30
CA VAL A 16 -39.69 34.30 -35.57
C VAL A 16 -38.88 34.33 -34.27
N LEU A 17 -39.42 34.88 -33.18
CA LEU A 17 -38.76 34.88 -31.87
C LEU A 17 -38.54 33.46 -31.33
N ALA A 18 -39.51 32.56 -31.50
CA ALA A 18 -39.39 31.17 -31.08
C ALA A 18 -38.25 30.45 -31.83
N ILE A 19 -38.14 30.64 -33.15
CA ILE A 19 -37.06 30.06 -33.95
C ILE A 19 -35.69 30.58 -33.48
N VAL A 20 -35.56 31.89 -33.25
CA VAL A 20 -34.31 32.50 -32.77
C VAL A 20 -33.94 31.95 -31.39
N LEU A 21 -34.90 31.81 -30.47
CA LEU A 21 -34.66 31.25 -29.13
C LEU A 21 -34.21 29.79 -29.17
N ILE A 22 -34.87 28.95 -30.00
CA ILE A 22 -34.52 27.53 -30.14
C ILE A 22 -33.05 27.35 -30.54
N ILE A 23 -32.52 28.22 -31.41
CA ILE A 23 -31.12 28.16 -31.83
C ILE A 23 -30.20 28.82 -30.79
N SER A 24 -30.59 29.97 -30.25
CA SER A 24 -29.71 30.79 -29.40
C SER A 24 -29.50 30.21 -28.01
N VAL A 25 -30.53 29.60 -27.40
CA VAL A 25 -30.44 29.03 -26.04
C VAL A 25 -29.33 27.98 -25.93
N PRO A 26 -29.29 26.90 -26.74
CA PRO A 26 -28.24 25.88 -26.62
C PRO A 26 -26.84 26.43 -26.92
N ILE A 27 -26.71 27.40 -27.84
CA ILE A 27 -25.42 28.04 -28.13
C ILE A 27 -24.92 28.82 -26.91
N VAL A 28 -25.78 29.62 -26.30
CA VAL A 28 -25.43 30.40 -25.10
C VAL A 28 -25.11 29.47 -23.93
N THR A 29 -25.87 28.41 -23.72
CA THR A 29 -25.59 27.41 -22.68
C THR A 29 -24.24 26.72 -22.89
N ASN A 30 -23.91 26.32 -24.12
CA ASN A 30 -22.60 25.70 -24.42
C ASN A 30 -21.44 26.69 -24.20
N ILE A 31 -21.61 27.96 -24.56
CA ILE A 31 -20.60 29.00 -24.29
C ILE A 31 -20.42 29.20 -22.79
N ILE A 32 -21.51 29.24 -22.01
CA ILE A 32 -21.46 29.36 -20.56
C ILE A 32 -20.71 28.16 -19.97
N ASN A 33 -21.12 26.93 -20.28
CA ASN A 33 -20.47 25.73 -19.75
C ASN A 33 -18.97 25.68 -20.09
N GLY A 34 -18.60 25.97 -21.34
CA GLY A 34 -17.19 26.04 -21.75
C GLY A 34 -16.41 27.15 -21.06
N THR A 35 -17.07 28.28 -20.74
CA THR A 35 -16.46 29.37 -19.97
C THR A 35 -16.25 28.98 -18.51
N GLU A 36 -17.23 28.29 -17.90
CA GLU A 36 -17.15 27.84 -16.52
C GLU A 36 -16.08 26.74 -16.34
N GLU A 37 -16.02 25.78 -17.26
CA GLU A 37 -14.96 24.77 -17.30
C GLU A 37 -13.57 25.40 -17.40
N LYS A 38 -13.40 26.37 -18.30
CA LYS A 38 -12.15 27.07 -18.46
C LYS A 38 -11.80 27.87 -17.21
N ALA A 39 -12.76 28.56 -16.61
CA ALA A 39 -12.55 29.31 -15.37
C ALA A 39 -12.13 28.39 -14.21
N PHE A 40 -12.68 27.18 -14.11
CA PHE A 40 -12.29 26.20 -13.10
C PHE A 40 -10.87 25.65 -13.32
N LEU A 41 -10.49 25.39 -14.57
CA LEU A 41 -9.11 25.02 -14.90
C LEU A 41 -8.14 26.16 -14.59
N ASP A 42 -8.46 27.40 -14.97
CA ASP A 42 -7.65 28.58 -14.66
C ASP A 42 -7.49 28.76 -13.14
N ASN A 43 -8.56 28.56 -12.36
CA ASN A 43 -8.53 28.55 -10.90
C ASN A 43 -7.59 27.47 -10.36
N SER A 44 -7.64 26.26 -10.93
CA SER A 44 -6.75 25.15 -10.57
C SER A 44 -5.27 25.50 -10.82
N TYR A 45 -4.97 26.21 -11.91
CA TYR A 45 -3.63 26.74 -12.18
C TYR A 45 -3.18 27.80 -11.18
N PHE A 46 -4.09 28.67 -10.70
CA PHE A 46 -3.77 29.64 -9.65
C PHE A 46 -3.40 28.95 -8.33
N ILE A 47 -4.19 27.96 -7.91
CA ILE A 47 -3.89 27.15 -6.72
C ILE A 47 -2.55 26.44 -6.87
N MET A 48 -2.32 25.78 -8.01
CA MET A 48 -1.03 25.13 -8.30
C MET A 48 0.15 26.10 -8.25
N SER A 49 -0.03 27.32 -8.75
CA SER A 49 1.01 28.35 -8.75
C SER A 49 1.32 28.82 -7.32
N SER A 50 0.29 29.01 -6.49
CA SER A 50 0.45 29.36 -5.08
C SER A 50 1.15 28.24 -4.30
N ALA A 51 0.78 26.98 -4.53
CA ALA A 51 1.44 25.83 -3.93
C ALA A 51 2.93 25.75 -4.31
N ARG A 52 3.26 26.04 -5.58
CA ARG A 52 4.65 26.13 -6.04
C ARG A 52 5.42 27.26 -5.35
N ILE A 53 4.82 28.45 -5.24
CA ILE A 53 5.45 29.60 -4.59
C ILE A 53 5.69 29.29 -3.11
N PHE A 54 4.67 28.77 -2.42
CA PHE A 54 4.78 28.36 -1.02
C PHE A 54 5.93 27.37 -0.82
N SER A 55 5.99 26.31 -1.63
CA SER A 55 7.08 25.33 -1.56
C SER A 55 8.45 25.96 -1.81
N ALA A 56 8.56 26.85 -2.81
CA ALA A 56 9.80 27.57 -3.10
C ALA A 56 10.24 28.49 -1.95
N GLU A 57 9.30 29.20 -1.31
CA GLU A 57 9.60 30.03 -0.13
C GLU A 57 10.08 29.18 1.05
N LYS A 58 9.43 28.03 1.29
CA LYS A 58 9.85 27.11 2.35
C LYS A 58 11.19 26.45 2.04
N GLN A 59 11.53 26.23 0.77
CA GLN A 59 12.86 25.78 0.33
C GLN A 59 13.99 26.74 0.69
N LEU A 60 13.71 28.05 0.78
CA LEU A 60 14.69 29.05 1.19
C LEU A 60 14.89 29.11 2.71
N THR A 61 14.05 28.42 3.47
CA THR A 61 14.13 28.27 4.93
C THR A 61 14.54 26.83 5.27
N SER A 62 15.06 26.56 6.47
CA SER A 62 15.60 25.25 6.89
C SER A 62 14.62 24.06 6.90
N ASN A 63 13.39 24.23 6.37
CA ASN A 63 12.31 23.24 6.28
C ASN A 63 12.01 22.79 4.83
N GLY A 64 12.93 23.03 3.89
CA GLY A 64 12.74 22.93 2.44
C GLY A 64 12.66 21.55 1.77
N ASN A 65 13.00 20.48 2.47
CA ASN A 65 13.12 19.14 1.87
C ASN A 65 11.92 18.25 2.20
N LYS A 66 10.70 18.74 2.02
CA LYS A 66 9.49 17.96 2.31
C LYS A 66 8.47 18.09 1.19
N ASP A 67 7.64 17.07 1.08
CA ASP A 67 6.42 17.12 0.26
C ASP A 67 5.40 17.96 1.04
N TYR A 68 4.63 18.79 0.35
CA TYR A 68 3.55 19.60 0.95
C TYR A 68 2.21 19.12 0.41
N LEU A 69 1.33 18.66 1.30
CA LEU A 69 -0.04 18.27 0.96
C LEU A 69 -1.01 19.34 1.44
N PHE A 70 -1.87 19.76 0.53
CA PHE A 70 -3.03 20.58 0.83
C PHE A 70 -4.29 19.87 0.39
N THR A 71 -5.24 19.73 1.30
CA THR A 71 -6.55 19.16 1.06
C THR A 71 -7.61 20.26 1.18
N PHE A 72 -8.59 20.23 0.29
CA PHE A 72 -9.71 21.16 0.28
C PHE A 72 -10.98 20.37 0.56
N GLU A 73 -11.70 20.71 1.61
CA GLU A 73 -12.99 20.09 1.98
C GLU A 73 -13.85 21.11 2.72
N ASN A 74 -15.16 21.12 2.47
CA ASN A 74 -16.12 21.97 3.20
C ASN A 74 -15.73 23.47 3.21
N ASN A 75 -15.21 24.00 2.10
CA ASN A 75 -14.65 25.37 1.98
C ASN A 75 -13.50 25.68 2.94
N GLN A 76 -12.80 24.66 3.45
CA GLN A 76 -11.61 24.80 4.26
C GLN A 76 -10.40 24.26 3.53
N GLN A 77 -9.26 24.91 3.73
CA GLN A 77 -7.97 24.37 3.36
C GLN A 77 -7.34 23.73 4.60
N ILE A 78 -6.93 22.48 4.45
CA ILE A 78 -6.24 21.70 5.47
C ILE A 78 -4.86 21.38 4.92
N SER A 79 -3.81 21.63 5.71
CA SER A 79 -2.45 21.23 5.38
C SER A 79 -1.93 20.23 6.40
N ASP A 80 -1.04 19.35 5.95
CA ASP A 80 -0.22 18.50 6.82
C ASP A 80 0.92 19.27 7.51
N TYR A 81 1.10 20.56 7.20
CA TYR A 81 2.08 21.44 7.80
C TYR A 81 1.42 22.54 8.65
N GLU A 82 1.88 22.70 9.89
CA GLU A 82 1.33 23.65 10.85
C GLU A 82 1.50 25.10 10.34
N GLU A 83 0.41 25.87 10.34
CA GLU A 83 0.33 27.25 9.78
C GLU A 83 0.60 27.36 8.26
N ALA A 84 0.59 26.25 7.51
CA ALA A 84 0.65 26.31 6.05
C ALA A 84 -0.71 26.65 5.43
N PHE A 85 -0.75 27.76 4.72
CA PHE A 85 -1.91 28.22 3.98
C PHE A 85 -1.48 28.65 2.58
N LEU A 86 -2.30 28.34 1.57
CA LEU A 86 -2.05 28.72 0.19
C LEU A 86 -2.85 29.99 -0.07
N ASP A 87 -2.14 31.10 -0.24
CA ASP A 87 -2.76 32.34 -0.67
C ASP A 87 -2.88 32.34 -2.20
N PHE A 88 -4.08 32.15 -2.73
CA PHE A 88 -4.32 32.12 -4.18
C PHE A 88 -5.50 33.00 -4.56
N THR A 89 -5.42 33.57 -5.74
CA THR A 89 -6.54 34.29 -6.35
C THR A 89 -7.55 33.30 -6.92
N GLY A 90 -8.80 33.37 -6.48
CA GLY A 90 -9.87 32.55 -7.04
C GLY A 90 -10.80 31.98 -5.97
N THR A 91 -11.37 30.81 -6.24
CA THR A 91 -12.32 30.13 -5.35
C THR A 91 -11.73 28.81 -4.86
N ILE A 92 -11.99 28.47 -3.60
CA ILE A 92 -11.65 27.15 -3.06
C ILE A 92 -12.43 26.08 -3.86
N PRO A 93 -11.80 24.98 -4.32
CA PRO A 93 -12.52 23.86 -4.92
C PRO A 93 -13.51 23.24 -3.93
N ASP A 94 -14.58 22.61 -4.42
CA ASP A 94 -15.58 22.01 -3.54
C ASP A 94 -14.96 20.86 -2.71
N SER A 95 -14.09 20.05 -3.33
CA SER A 95 -13.20 19.10 -2.65
C SER A 95 -11.91 18.82 -3.43
N GLY A 96 -10.97 18.10 -2.82
CA GLY A 96 -9.81 17.51 -3.49
C GLY A 96 -8.47 17.78 -2.80
N SER A 97 -7.36 17.58 -3.51
CA SER A 97 -6.02 17.78 -2.96
C SER A 97 -4.96 18.15 -3.99
N ILE A 98 -3.89 18.77 -3.50
CA ILE A 98 -2.67 19.07 -4.25
C ILE A 98 -1.46 18.67 -3.42
N VAL A 99 -0.51 17.99 -4.08
CA VAL A 99 0.77 17.60 -3.52
C VAL A 99 1.88 18.28 -4.31
N VAL A 100 2.70 19.06 -3.62
CA VAL A 100 3.96 19.57 -4.15
C VAL A 100 5.07 18.66 -3.61
N ALA A 101 5.64 17.84 -4.49
CA ALA A 101 6.75 16.98 -4.15
C ALA A 101 8.03 17.80 -3.95
N LYS A 102 8.96 17.26 -3.17
CA LYS A 102 10.25 17.92 -2.86
C LYS A 102 11.09 18.30 -4.09
N ASP A 103 10.92 17.58 -5.19
CA ASP A 103 11.58 17.84 -6.49
C ASP A 103 10.86 18.91 -7.32
N GLN A 104 9.92 19.64 -6.73
CA GLN A 104 9.07 20.66 -7.35
C GLN A 104 8.08 20.13 -8.40
N LYS A 105 7.92 18.80 -8.52
CA LYS A 105 6.79 18.23 -9.26
C LYS A 105 5.50 18.41 -8.48
N ILE A 106 4.41 18.63 -9.19
CA ILE A 106 3.09 18.87 -8.58
C ILE A 106 2.09 17.89 -9.15
N GLY A 107 1.35 17.22 -8.27
CA GLY A 107 0.16 16.46 -8.61
C GLY A 107 -1.06 17.05 -7.91
N LEU A 108 -2.21 17.03 -8.56
CA LEU A 108 -3.45 17.58 -8.01
C LEU A 108 -4.70 16.90 -8.59
N ALA A 109 -5.77 16.97 -7.82
CA ALA A 109 -7.13 16.60 -8.19
C ALA A 109 -8.09 17.55 -7.47
N PHE A 110 -8.93 18.28 -8.20
CA PHE A 110 -9.89 19.23 -7.64
C PHE A 110 -11.28 18.99 -8.20
N TRP A 111 -12.26 18.81 -7.31
CA TRP A 111 -13.64 18.57 -7.66
C TRP A 111 -14.42 19.87 -7.81
N SER A 112 -15.32 19.90 -8.79
CA SER A 112 -16.39 20.89 -8.87
C SER A 112 -17.74 20.19 -8.89
N GLU A 113 -18.56 20.43 -7.87
CA GLU A 113 -19.95 19.96 -7.80
C GLU A 113 -20.78 20.59 -8.93
N LYS A 114 -20.57 21.89 -9.18
CA LYS A 114 -21.29 22.65 -10.20
C LYS A 114 -21.07 22.08 -11.61
N LEU A 115 -19.83 21.73 -11.94
CA LEU A 115 -19.49 21.17 -13.24
C LEU A 115 -19.65 19.64 -13.29
N ASN A 116 -19.76 18.99 -12.12
CA ASN A 116 -19.69 17.55 -11.95
C ASN A 116 -18.44 16.95 -12.64
N LYS A 117 -17.27 17.57 -12.40
CA LYS A 117 -15.99 17.25 -13.06
C LYS A 117 -14.82 17.35 -12.09
N CYS A 118 -13.82 16.50 -12.31
CA CYS A 118 -12.55 16.52 -11.58
C CYS A 118 -11.42 17.09 -12.46
N ALA A 119 -10.82 18.20 -12.05
CA ALA A 119 -9.61 18.72 -12.68
C ALA A 119 -8.39 17.98 -12.10
N TYR A 120 -7.66 17.26 -12.94
CA TYR A 120 -6.61 16.34 -12.54
C TYR A 120 -5.29 16.63 -13.25
N LYS A 121 -4.19 16.41 -12.55
CA LYS A 121 -2.82 16.43 -13.09
C LYS A 121 -1.94 15.49 -12.26
N ASN A 122 -1.25 14.58 -12.92
CA ASN A 122 -0.18 13.79 -12.30
C ASN A 122 1.18 14.53 -12.31
N TYR A 123 2.17 13.96 -11.63
CA TYR A 123 3.51 14.56 -11.54
C TYR A 123 4.18 14.78 -12.90
N ASP A 124 3.99 13.86 -13.84
CA ASP A 124 4.69 13.87 -15.13
C ASP A 124 3.93 14.59 -16.26
N SER A 125 2.68 15.01 -16.02
CA SER A 125 1.91 15.85 -16.94
C SER A 125 2.28 17.31 -16.79
N ASN A 126 2.30 18.03 -17.92
CA ASN A 126 2.50 19.48 -17.94
C ASN A 126 1.19 20.29 -17.93
N LYS A 127 0.03 19.62 -17.98
CA LYS A 127 -1.28 20.27 -18.08
C LYS A 127 -2.29 19.63 -17.11
N ILE A 128 -3.13 20.48 -16.53
CA ILE A 128 -4.35 20.08 -15.84
C ILE A 128 -5.42 19.81 -16.89
N VAL A 129 -6.08 18.67 -16.78
CA VAL A 129 -7.17 18.22 -17.67
C VAL A 129 -8.36 17.78 -16.83
N PHE A 130 -9.55 17.67 -17.42
CA PHE A 130 -10.65 16.99 -16.76
C PHE A 130 -10.49 15.47 -16.92
N ASP A 131 -10.53 14.74 -15.80
CA ASP A 131 -10.58 13.29 -15.81
C ASP A 131 -12.04 12.84 -15.63
N GLU A 132 -12.61 12.26 -16.69
CA GLU A 132 -14.01 11.82 -16.72
C GLU A 132 -14.25 10.53 -15.92
N ASN A 133 -13.19 9.86 -15.46
CA ASN A 133 -13.32 8.63 -14.65
C ASN A 133 -13.41 8.91 -13.15
N LEU A 134 -13.16 10.15 -12.73
CA LEU A 134 -13.17 10.55 -11.32
C LEU A 134 -14.48 11.26 -10.95
N ASN A 135 -14.99 10.95 -9.76
CA ASN A 135 -16.20 11.56 -9.17
C ASN A 135 -15.86 12.28 -7.86
N GLU A 136 -16.87 12.90 -7.24
CA GLU A 136 -16.78 13.64 -5.98
C GLU A 136 -15.98 12.92 -4.90
N ASN A 137 -16.18 11.61 -4.73
CA ASN A 137 -15.55 10.82 -3.67
C ASN A 137 -14.14 10.35 -4.03
N THR A 138 -13.77 10.39 -5.32
CA THR A 138 -12.49 9.85 -5.81
C THR A 138 -11.56 10.92 -6.38
N CYS A 139 -11.98 12.19 -6.37
CA CYS A 139 -11.21 13.31 -6.93
C CYS A 139 -10.16 13.83 -5.94
N TYR A 140 -9.23 12.95 -5.54
CA TYR A 140 -8.11 13.29 -4.68
C TYR A 140 -6.79 12.82 -5.30
N PHE A 141 -5.74 13.61 -5.13
CA PHE A 141 -4.39 13.26 -5.51
C PHE A 141 -3.63 12.80 -4.26
N TYR A 142 -3.16 11.55 -4.28
CA TYR A 142 -2.29 10.97 -3.27
C TYR A 142 -0.89 10.77 -3.86
N ASP A 143 0.15 10.94 -3.03
CA ASP A 143 1.53 10.60 -3.38
C ASP A 143 1.59 9.21 -4.04
N ASN A 144 2.33 9.11 -5.16
CA ASN A 144 2.48 7.91 -5.99
C ASN A 144 3.21 6.77 -5.26
N SER A 145 3.62 6.97 -4.00
CA SER A 145 4.22 5.94 -3.17
C SER A 145 3.42 4.64 -3.20
N ILE A 146 4.13 3.53 -3.30
CA ILE A 146 3.53 2.20 -3.23
C ILE A 146 2.73 2.09 -1.93
N ARG A 147 1.47 1.68 -2.05
CA ARG A 147 0.57 1.40 -0.94
C ARG A 147 -0.07 0.05 -1.19
N SER A 148 0.53 -0.97 -0.58
CA SER A 148 0.14 -2.36 -0.74
C SER A 148 -0.65 -2.90 0.44
N VAL A 149 -1.39 -3.98 0.21
CA VAL A 149 -2.13 -4.69 1.25
C VAL A 149 -2.16 -6.19 0.94
N TRP A 150 -2.03 -7.03 1.98
CA TRP A 150 -2.27 -8.47 1.86
C TRP A 150 -3.76 -8.71 1.97
N PHE A 151 -4.30 -9.34 0.92
CA PHE A 151 -5.71 -9.67 0.80
C PHE A 151 -5.90 -11.15 1.07
N TRP A 152 -6.09 -11.45 2.36
CA TRP A 152 -6.39 -12.78 2.85
C TRP A 152 -7.85 -13.13 2.56
N ALA A 153 -8.07 -14.13 1.71
CA ALA A 153 -9.38 -14.69 1.43
C ALA A 153 -9.27 -16.22 1.34
N ASN A 154 -9.69 -16.90 2.40
CA ASN A 154 -9.65 -18.34 2.46
C ASN A 154 -10.70 -18.93 1.50
N TYR A 155 -10.21 -19.66 0.51
CA TYR A 155 -11.02 -20.30 -0.53
C TYR A 155 -12.15 -21.19 0.02
N ASN A 156 -11.96 -21.77 1.22
CA ASN A 156 -12.92 -22.67 1.84
C ASN A 156 -14.00 -21.95 2.68
N LEU A 157 -13.91 -20.62 2.83
CA LEU A 157 -14.81 -19.82 3.66
C LEU A 157 -15.66 -18.91 2.78
N ASN A 158 -16.93 -19.28 2.58
CA ASN A 158 -17.86 -18.51 1.74
C ASN A 158 -17.97 -17.02 2.15
N TYR A 159 -17.93 -16.73 3.45
CA TYR A 159 -18.03 -15.36 3.96
C TYR A 159 -16.77 -14.52 3.68
N GLU A 160 -15.64 -15.14 3.34
CA GLU A 160 -14.46 -14.44 2.81
C GLU A 160 -14.50 -14.40 1.28
N MET A 161 -14.85 -15.52 0.65
CA MET A 161 -14.89 -15.61 -0.81
C MET A 161 -15.96 -14.73 -1.46
N GLN A 162 -17.02 -14.31 -0.75
CA GLN A 162 -18.00 -13.36 -1.29
C GLN A 162 -17.33 -12.06 -1.79
N TYR A 163 -16.24 -11.60 -1.16
CA TYR A 163 -15.50 -10.40 -1.60
C TYR A 163 -14.64 -10.63 -2.86
N ILE A 164 -14.50 -11.88 -3.30
CA ILE A 164 -13.86 -12.27 -4.56
C ILE A 164 -14.91 -12.61 -5.62
N THR A 165 -15.98 -13.33 -5.25
CA THR A 165 -16.91 -13.92 -6.22
C THR A 165 -18.16 -13.09 -6.46
N GLU A 166 -18.66 -12.39 -5.44
CA GLU A 166 -19.90 -11.62 -5.53
C GLU A 166 -19.62 -10.18 -5.92
N LYS A 167 -20.22 -9.74 -7.03
CA LYS A 167 -19.97 -8.42 -7.63
C LYS A 167 -20.10 -7.27 -6.63
N SER A 168 -21.19 -7.22 -5.86
CA SER A 168 -21.44 -6.12 -4.93
C SER A 168 -20.39 -5.99 -3.82
N TYR A 169 -19.99 -7.12 -3.22
CA TYR A 169 -18.99 -7.15 -2.16
C TYR A 169 -17.59 -6.83 -2.70
N ARG A 170 -17.25 -7.43 -3.84
CA ARG A 170 -15.98 -7.22 -4.54
C ARG A 170 -15.75 -5.77 -4.94
N GLU A 171 -16.72 -5.18 -5.65
CA GLU A 171 -16.60 -3.80 -6.12
C GLU A 171 -16.56 -2.84 -4.92
N SER A 172 -17.38 -3.08 -3.90
CA SER A 172 -17.39 -2.28 -2.68
C SER A 172 -16.06 -2.26 -1.94
N VAL A 173 -15.40 -3.41 -1.78
CA VAL A 173 -14.08 -3.48 -1.13
C VAL A 173 -13.00 -2.81 -1.98
N LEU A 174 -12.96 -3.10 -3.29
CA LEU A 174 -11.94 -2.54 -4.18
C LEU A 174 -12.10 -1.01 -4.33
N ASP A 175 -13.32 -0.50 -4.34
CA ASP A 175 -13.59 0.94 -4.33
C ASP A 175 -13.09 1.59 -3.04
N LYS A 176 -13.33 0.94 -1.88
CA LYS A 176 -12.84 1.45 -0.61
C LYS A 176 -11.32 1.45 -0.52
N LEU A 177 -10.67 0.40 -1.02
CA LEU A 177 -9.21 0.34 -1.10
C LEU A 177 -8.64 1.44 -1.98
N ASN A 178 -9.27 1.69 -3.13
CA ASN A 178 -8.86 2.79 -4.01
C ASN A 178 -9.06 4.17 -3.36
N GLU A 179 -10.18 4.39 -2.65
CA GLU A 179 -10.48 5.64 -1.89
C GLU A 179 -9.38 5.95 -0.87
N ILE A 180 -8.90 4.95 -0.12
CA ILE A 180 -7.83 5.13 0.86
C ILE A 180 -6.41 5.13 0.25
N GLY A 181 -6.31 5.03 -1.09
CA GLY A 181 -5.09 5.13 -1.87
C GLY A 181 -4.27 3.85 -1.99
N ILE A 182 -4.84 2.66 -1.73
CA ILE A 182 -4.17 1.38 -2.02
C ILE A 182 -4.05 1.23 -3.54
N ASN A 183 -2.83 0.97 -4.02
CA ASN A 183 -2.51 0.81 -5.43
C ASN A 183 -1.88 -0.55 -5.78
N THR A 184 -1.69 -1.41 -4.77
CA THR A 184 -1.17 -2.77 -4.95
C THR A 184 -1.88 -3.74 -3.99
N ILE A 185 -2.26 -4.92 -4.47
CA ILE A 185 -2.87 -5.98 -3.67
C ILE A 185 -2.03 -7.26 -3.84
N TYR A 186 -1.68 -7.87 -2.71
CA TYR A 186 -1.12 -9.21 -2.64
C TYR A 186 -2.28 -10.18 -2.34
N LEU A 187 -2.79 -10.84 -3.38
CA LEU A 187 -4.03 -11.61 -3.29
C LEU A 187 -3.75 -13.10 -3.16
N THR A 188 -4.30 -13.71 -2.12
CA THR A 188 -4.33 -15.17 -2.00
C THR A 188 -5.25 -15.78 -3.06
N MET A 189 -4.73 -16.74 -3.83
CA MET A 189 -5.49 -17.43 -4.88
C MET A 189 -5.36 -18.94 -4.76
N GLU A 190 -6.48 -19.64 -4.92
CA GLU A 190 -6.50 -21.11 -4.95
C GLU A 190 -5.88 -21.62 -6.27
N PRO A 191 -4.93 -22.57 -6.21
CA PRO A 191 -4.31 -23.14 -7.40
C PRO A 191 -5.32 -23.71 -8.40
N GLY A 192 -5.14 -23.37 -9.68
CA GLY A 192 -6.02 -23.79 -10.77
C GLY A 192 -7.35 -23.03 -10.86
N GLN A 193 -7.58 -22.01 -10.02
CA GLN A 193 -8.84 -21.27 -9.96
C GLN A 193 -8.71 -19.81 -10.42
N ILE A 194 -7.53 -19.32 -10.84
CA ILE A 194 -7.34 -17.91 -11.18
C ILE A 194 -8.36 -17.44 -12.23
N LEU A 195 -8.52 -18.20 -13.33
CA LEU A 195 -9.43 -17.82 -14.42
C LEU A 195 -10.91 -17.93 -14.05
N ASN A 196 -11.29 -18.91 -13.22
CA ASN A 196 -12.69 -19.24 -12.94
C ASN A 196 -13.26 -18.44 -11.77
N VAL A 197 -12.43 -18.10 -10.78
CA VAL A 197 -12.85 -17.53 -9.50
C VAL A 197 -12.38 -16.09 -9.35
N TYR A 198 -11.13 -15.80 -9.72
CA TYR A 198 -10.49 -14.52 -9.42
C TYR A 198 -10.48 -13.53 -10.58
N LYS A 199 -10.84 -13.97 -11.81
CA LYS A 199 -10.83 -13.14 -13.03
C LYS A 199 -11.50 -11.78 -12.85
N ASP A 200 -12.73 -11.76 -12.35
CA ASP A 200 -13.48 -10.50 -12.22
C ASP A 200 -12.88 -9.57 -11.15
N PHE A 201 -12.28 -10.13 -10.10
CA PHE A 201 -11.55 -9.36 -9.09
C PHE A 201 -10.36 -8.66 -9.71
N ILE A 202 -9.56 -9.39 -10.47
CA ILE A 202 -8.36 -8.84 -11.13
C ILE A 202 -8.75 -7.77 -12.14
N ILE A 203 -9.79 -8.02 -12.95
CA ILE A 203 -10.31 -7.02 -13.90
C ILE A 203 -10.73 -5.74 -13.17
N TYR A 204 -11.55 -5.85 -12.12
CA TYR A 204 -12.04 -4.66 -11.42
C TYR A 204 -10.91 -3.92 -10.69
N ALA A 205 -9.99 -4.65 -10.06
CA ALA A 205 -8.80 -4.05 -9.42
C ALA A 205 -7.96 -3.27 -10.44
N ASN A 206 -7.65 -3.85 -11.61
CA ASN A 206 -6.87 -3.16 -12.63
C ASN A 206 -7.61 -1.97 -13.26
N LEU A 207 -8.94 -2.03 -13.38
CA LEU A 207 -9.76 -0.86 -13.78
C LEU A 207 -9.65 0.30 -12.80
N LYS A 208 -9.40 0.01 -11.51
CA LYS A 208 -9.11 1.01 -10.46
C LYS A 208 -7.62 1.35 -10.36
N ASN A 209 -6.81 0.95 -11.34
CA ASN A 209 -5.35 1.14 -11.33
C ASN A 209 -4.66 0.48 -10.11
N ILE A 210 -5.27 -0.58 -9.56
CA ILE A 210 -4.68 -1.40 -8.51
C ILE A 210 -3.97 -2.59 -9.15
N LYS A 211 -2.67 -2.71 -8.88
CA LYS A 211 -1.86 -3.85 -9.31
C LYS A 211 -2.17 -5.07 -8.45
N VAL A 212 -2.24 -6.25 -9.05
CA VAL A 212 -2.47 -7.51 -8.32
C VAL A 212 -1.25 -8.41 -8.47
N TYR A 213 -0.78 -8.97 -7.35
CA TYR A 213 0.20 -10.06 -7.33
C TYR A 213 -0.43 -11.29 -6.69
N TYR A 214 0.02 -12.46 -7.12
CA TYR A 214 -0.34 -13.72 -6.47
C TYR A 214 0.46 -13.86 -5.18
N LEU A 215 -0.22 -13.72 -4.04
CA LEU A 215 0.30 -13.99 -2.72
C LEU A 215 0.27 -15.49 -2.42
N LEU A 216 1.44 -16.03 -2.10
CA LEU A 216 1.63 -17.41 -1.67
C LEU A 216 2.92 -17.50 -0.84
N GLY A 217 3.17 -18.67 -0.30
CA GLY A 217 4.35 -18.91 0.51
C GLY A 217 3.96 -19.43 1.88
N ASP A 218 4.81 -20.30 2.37
CA ASP A 218 4.79 -20.81 3.72
C ASP A 218 6.21 -21.31 3.99
N PRO A 219 6.56 -21.60 5.26
CA PRO A 219 7.88 -22.14 5.60
C PRO A 219 8.31 -23.28 4.67
N THR A 220 7.43 -24.22 4.31
CA THR A 220 7.74 -25.41 3.51
C THR A 220 7.94 -25.14 2.02
N SER A 221 7.54 -23.96 1.51
CA SER A 221 7.62 -23.62 0.08
C SER A 221 9.04 -23.66 -0.49
N ILE A 222 10.08 -23.48 0.34
CA ILE A 222 11.48 -23.51 -0.09
C ILE A 222 12.06 -24.93 -0.23
N LEU A 223 11.30 -25.96 0.14
CA LEU A 223 11.72 -27.34 -0.01
C LEU A 223 11.99 -27.67 -1.49
N PRO A 224 13.11 -28.35 -1.82
CA PRO A 224 13.41 -28.72 -3.20
C PRO A 224 12.26 -29.49 -3.89
N GLU A 225 11.57 -30.37 -3.16
CA GLU A 225 10.42 -31.13 -3.66
C GLU A 225 9.15 -30.29 -3.86
N LYS A 226 9.09 -29.08 -3.29
CA LYS A 226 7.96 -28.14 -3.43
C LYS A 226 8.15 -27.14 -4.56
N GLU A 227 9.34 -27.08 -5.18
CA GLU A 227 9.67 -26.12 -6.26
C GLU A 227 8.59 -26.04 -7.35
N THR A 228 8.09 -27.18 -7.83
CA THR A 228 7.04 -27.20 -8.86
C THR A 228 5.76 -26.52 -8.39
N ILE A 229 5.35 -26.73 -7.14
CA ILE A 229 4.08 -26.23 -6.60
C ILE A 229 4.22 -24.77 -6.14
N SER A 230 5.39 -24.37 -5.63
CA SER A 230 5.62 -23.03 -5.08
C SER A 230 6.18 -22.03 -6.11
N ILE A 231 6.78 -22.49 -7.21
CA ILE A 231 7.35 -21.62 -8.25
C ILE A 231 6.70 -21.90 -9.61
N THR A 232 6.89 -23.09 -10.17
CA THR A 232 6.56 -23.35 -11.59
C THR A 232 5.07 -23.24 -11.89
N ASN A 233 4.24 -24.00 -11.17
CA ASN A 233 2.80 -24.04 -11.36
C ASN A 233 2.12 -22.67 -11.20
N PRO A 234 2.34 -21.91 -10.10
CA PRO A 234 1.66 -20.61 -9.94
C PRO A 234 2.12 -19.60 -11.00
N MET A 235 3.39 -19.63 -11.42
CA MET A 235 3.87 -18.76 -12.50
C MET A 235 3.29 -19.13 -13.86
N ASP A 236 3.17 -20.42 -14.16
CA ASP A 236 2.52 -20.90 -15.39
C ASP A 236 1.04 -20.53 -15.42
N GLU A 237 0.35 -20.64 -14.29
CA GLU A 237 -1.06 -20.26 -14.18
C GLU A 237 -1.26 -18.76 -14.37
N VAL A 238 -0.44 -17.93 -13.71
CA VAL A 238 -0.45 -16.46 -13.89
C VAL A 238 -0.16 -16.08 -15.35
N ASN A 239 0.84 -16.72 -15.96
CA ASN A 239 1.18 -16.46 -17.36
C ASN A 239 0.03 -16.88 -18.31
N ALA A 240 -0.61 -18.03 -18.05
CA ALA A 240 -1.78 -18.47 -18.81
C ALA A 240 -2.96 -17.49 -18.67
N PHE A 241 -3.26 -17.03 -17.45
CA PHE A 241 -4.28 -16.01 -17.21
C PHE A 241 -3.98 -14.71 -17.96
N ASN A 242 -2.76 -14.19 -17.85
CA ASN A 242 -2.36 -12.95 -18.52
C ASN A 242 -2.48 -13.06 -20.05
N ASN A 243 -2.05 -14.19 -20.63
CA ASN A 243 -2.17 -14.44 -22.07
C ASN A 243 -3.64 -14.54 -22.50
N GLU A 244 -4.50 -15.17 -21.68
CA GLU A 244 -5.94 -15.25 -21.94
C GLU A 244 -6.57 -13.85 -21.97
N MET A 245 -6.27 -12.99 -20.99
CA MET A 245 -6.80 -11.61 -20.94
C MET A 245 -6.39 -10.80 -22.16
N ILE A 246 -5.10 -10.88 -22.56
CA ILE A 246 -4.59 -10.23 -23.77
C ILE A 246 -5.30 -10.75 -25.01
N SER A 247 -5.49 -12.06 -25.15
CA SER A 247 -6.15 -12.67 -26.31
C SER A 247 -7.61 -12.23 -26.45
N GLN A 248 -8.28 -11.95 -25.32
CA GLN A 248 -9.65 -11.45 -25.27
C GLN A 248 -9.74 -9.91 -25.39
N GLY A 249 -8.60 -9.21 -25.46
CA GLY A 249 -8.56 -7.73 -25.46
C GLY A 249 -9.00 -7.10 -24.13
N ILE A 250 -8.93 -7.86 -23.03
CA ILE A 250 -9.29 -7.39 -21.69
C ILE A 250 -8.03 -6.79 -21.04
N ILE A 251 -8.16 -5.57 -20.53
CA ILE A 251 -7.09 -4.89 -19.78
C ILE A 251 -7.09 -5.43 -18.34
N ALA A 252 -6.50 -6.62 -18.17
CA ALA A 252 -6.30 -7.24 -16.86
C ALA A 252 -4.99 -8.04 -16.85
N LYS A 253 -4.24 -7.93 -15.75
CA LYS A 253 -2.93 -8.55 -15.58
C LYS A 253 -2.64 -8.78 -14.10
N ILE A 254 -2.08 -9.94 -13.80
CA ILE A 254 -1.35 -10.20 -12.55
C ILE A 254 0.13 -9.87 -12.80
N GLU A 255 0.72 -9.00 -11.98
CA GLU A 255 2.07 -8.47 -12.18
C GLU A 255 3.16 -9.50 -11.91
N GLY A 256 2.90 -10.44 -11.01
CA GLY A 256 3.88 -11.40 -10.56
C GLY A 256 3.42 -12.14 -9.31
N LEU A 257 4.40 -12.73 -8.62
CA LEU A 257 4.21 -13.46 -7.38
C LEU A 257 4.79 -12.68 -6.22
N HIS A 258 4.12 -12.73 -5.09
CA HIS A 258 4.55 -12.19 -3.81
C HIS A 258 4.69 -13.35 -2.83
N TYR A 259 5.89 -13.53 -2.31
CA TYR A 259 6.25 -14.65 -1.45
C TYR A 259 6.28 -14.23 0.02
N ASP A 260 5.26 -14.64 0.76
CA ASP A 260 5.21 -14.59 2.22
C ASP A 260 5.84 -15.87 2.79
N ILE A 261 7.17 -15.94 2.75
CA ILE A 261 7.92 -17.11 3.19
C ILE A 261 8.59 -16.81 4.51
N GLU A 262 7.96 -17.33 5.54
CA GLU A 262 8.49 -17.29 6.88
C GLU A 262 9.51 -18.42 7.09
N PHE A 263 10.79 -18.10 6.93
CA PHE A 263 11.87 -19.09 6.93
C PHE A 263 12.28 -19.54 8.35
N TYR A 264 11.32 -19.85 9.23
CA TYR A 264 11.50 -20.42 10.58
C TYR A 264 12.17 -21.81 10.55
N GLY A 265 12.89 -22.19 11.63
CA GLY A 265 13.47 -23.54 11.80
C GLY A 265 14.85 -23.55 12.50
N GLN A 266 15.30 -24.70 13.01
CA GLN A 266 16.57 -24.83 13.74
C GLN A 266 17.65 -25.62 12.96
N GLY A 267 18.90 -25.10 12.93
CA GLY A 267 20.08 -25.86 12.51
C GLY A 267 19.95 -26.62 11.17
N SER A 268 20.33 -27.90 11.16
CA SER A 268 20.28 -28.79 9.99
C SER A 268 18.96 -29.56 9.83
N THR A 269 17.96 -29.37 10.71
CA THR A 269 16.70 -30.14 10.70
C THR A 269 15.47 -29.30 11.08
N ASP A 270 14.55 -29.26 10.12
CA ASP A 270 13.10 -29.01 10.15
C ASP A 270 12.46 -27.63 10.41
N PHE A 271 11.32 -27.52 9.72
CA PHE A 271 10.39 -26.41 9.51
C PHE A 271 9.45 -26.25 10.72
N GLY A 272 10.02 -26.02 11.91
CA GLY A 272 9.24 -25.78 13.12
C GLY A 272 8.58 -24.40 13.12
N LEU A 273 7.32 -24.34 13.61
CA LEU A 273 6.67 -23.07 13.91
C LEU A 273 7.31 -22.43 15.15
N GLY A 274 7.58 -21.12 15.09
CA GLY A 274 7.84 -20.31 16.29
C GLY A 274 9.29 -20.12 16.73
N LEU A 275 10.29 -20.69 16.04
CA LEU A 275 11.71 -20.51 16.38
C LEU A 275 12.49 -19.98 15.17
N TRP A 276 12.89 -18.71 15.24
CA TRP A 276 13.82 -18.09 14.29
C TRP A 276 15.13 -18.89 14.25
N ILE A 277 15.77 -18.93 13.07
CA ILE A 277 17.00 -19.71 12.87
C ILE A 277 18.05 -19.35 13.92
N ASN A 278 18.41 -20.34 14.75
CA ASN A 278 19.39 -20.37 15.85
C ASN A 278 20.56 -19.35 15.76
N GLY A 279 20.23 -18.06 15.92
CA GLY A 279 21.15 -16.94 15.85
C GLY A 279 22.15 -17.01 14.69
N GLN A 280 23.41 -16.71 14.98
CA GLN A 280 24.51 -16.64 14.01
C GLN A 280 25.59 -17.72 14.25
N SER A 281 25.22 -18.86 14.84
CA SER A 281 26.14 -19.98 15.05
C SER A 281 26.66 -20.58 13.73
N GLU A 282 27.83 -21.24 13.74
CA GLU A 282 28.36 -21.95 12.56
C GLU A 282 27.37 -23.01 12.01
N THR A 283 26.68 -23.71 12.90
CA THR A 283 25.63 -24.68 12.53
C THR A 283 24.47 -24.00 11.81
N ALA A 284 24.06 -22.80 12.25
CA ALA A 284 23.00 -22.04 11.61
C ALA A 284 23.42 -21.51 10.24
N LYS A 285 24.65 -20.97 10.11
CA LYS A 285 25.20 -20.50 8.82
C LYS A 285 25.30 -21.61 7.78
N ARG A 286 25.60 -22.84 8.21
CA ARG A 286 25.66 -24.05 7.37
C ARG A 286 24.32 -24.80 7.29
N GLY A 287 23.27 -24.24 7.88
CA GLY A 287 21.95 -24.86 7.91
C GLY A 287 21.34 -24.94 6.51
N ALA A 288 20.84 -26.12 6.15
CA ALA A 288 20.22 -26.38 4.84
C ALA A 288 19.06 -25.42 4.55
N ARG A 289 18.39 -24.91 5.60
CA ARG A 289 17.29 -23.94 5.52
C ARG A 289 17.70 -22.62 4.87
N ARG A 290 18.83 -22.03 5.28
CA ARG A 290 19.31 -20.74 4.74
C ARG A 290 19.64 -20.90 3.27
N LEU A 291 20.39 -21.94 2.93
CA LEU A 291 20.75 -22.27 1.55
C LEU A 291 19.50 -22.53 0.69
N ALA A 292 18.52 -23.28 1.20
CA ALA A 292 17.27 -23.54 0.51
C ALA A 292 16.50 -22.26 0.20
N TYR A 293 16.47 -21.29 1.12
CA TYR A 293 15.75 -20.03 0.88
C TYR A 293 16.42 -19.18 -0.20
N ILE A 294 17.75 -19.07 -0.16
CA ILE A 294 18.50 -18.35 -1.19
C ILE A 294 18.35 -19.04 -2.56
N ASN A 295 18.40 -20.37 -2.59
CA ASN A 295 18.19 -21.14 -3.81
C ASN A 295 16.75 -20.98 -4.35
N PHE A 296 15.76 -20.92 -3.46
CA PHE A 296 14.38 -20.63 -3.83
C PHE A 296 14.27 -19.26 -4.50
N ALA A 297 14.82 -18.21 -3.89
CA ALA A 297 14.79 -16.85 -4.45
C ALA A 297 15.42 -16.78 -5.84
N LYS A 298 16.62 -17.39 -6.01
CA LYS A 298 17.31 -17.52 -7.30
C LYS A 298 16.43 -18.18 -8.37
N LYS A 299 15.84 -19.32 -8.04
CA LYS A 299 14.98 -20.08 -8.96
C LYS A 299 13.70 -19.34 -9.31
N ALA A 300 13.07 -18.71 -8.32
CA ALA A 300 11.86 -17.92 -8.51
C ALA A 300 12.11 -16.75 -9.47
N LEU A 301 13.18 -15.97 -9.29
CA LEU A 301 13.50 -14.87 -10.20
C LEU A 301 13.73 -15.37 -11.64
N ILE A 302 14.51 -16.43 -11.82
CA ILE A 302 14.77 -17.01 -13.15
C ILE A 302 13.46 -17.44 -13.82
N ALA A 303 12.60 -18.15 -13.09
CA ALA A 303 11.32 -18.62 -13.59
C ALA A 303 10.35 -17.48 -13.93
N ALA A 304 10.36 -16.41 -13.14
CA ALA A 304 9.52 -15.23 -13.37
C ALA A 304 9.98 -14.43 -14.59
N ARG A 305 11.29 -14.20 -14.75
CA ARG A 305 11.86 -13.53 -15.93
C ARG A 305 11.54 -14.26 -17.22
N ALA A 306 11.59 -15.60 -17.21
CA ALA A 306 11.22 -16.42 -18.36
C ALA A 306 9.76 -16.23 -18.81
N ARG A 307 8.90 -15.71 -17.93
CA ARG A 307 7.46 -15.47 -18.16
C ARG A 307 7.08 -13.99 -18.15
N ASN A 308 8.05 -13.08 -18.14
CA ASN A 308 7.82 -11.64 -18.02
C ASN A 308 6.98 -11.26 -16.77
N LEU A 309 7.20 -11.99 -15.68
CA LEU A 309 6.60 -11.75 -14.37
C LEU A 309 7.64 -11.16 -13.41
N LYS A 310 7.14 -10.61 -12.32
CA LYS A 310 7.95 -10.10 -11.21
C LYS A 310 7.91 -11.04 -10.02
N VAL A 311 8.94 -11.00 -9.18
CA VAL A 311 8.94 -11.65 -7.86
C VAL A 311 9.19 -10.64 -6.76
N GLU A 312 8.34 -10.69 -5.75
CA GLU A 312 8.46 -9.93 -4.53
C GLU A 312 8.58 -10.88 -3.34
N PHE A 313 9.40 -10.51 -2.36
CA PHE A 313 9.59 -11.29 -1.15
C PHE A 313 9.29 -10.46 0.07
N ASP A 314 8.62 -11.11 1.02
CA ASP A 314 8.57 -10.66 2.38
C ASP A 314 9.88 -11.00 3.08
N VAL A 315 10.47 -9.98 3.71
CA VAL A 315 11.72 -10.11 4.45
C VAL A 315 11.55 -9.48 5.82
N THR A 316 11.93 -10.20 6.86
CA THR A 316 11.90 -9.62 8.20
C THR A 316 13.13 -8.78 8.45
N GLN A 317 13.03 -7.88 9.45
CA GLN A 317 14.17 -7.07 9.90
C GLN A 317 15.40 -7.90 10.32
N GLU A 318 15.20 -9.17 10.70
CA GLU A 318 16.27 -10.06 11.17
C GLU A 318 17.09 -10.64 10.00
N VAL A 319 16.48 -10.79 8.81
CA VAL A 319 17.15 -11.34 7.61
C VAL A 319 18.41 -10.56 7.26
N GLY A 320 18.40 -9.24 7.46
CA GLY A 320 19.55 -8.36 7.21
C GLY A 320 20.77 -8.68 8.08
N LYS A 321 20.58 -9.38 9.21
CA LYS A 321 21.61 -9.69 10.20
C LYS A 321 22.22 -11.08 9.99
N PHE A 322 21.51 -11.98 9.28
CA PHE A 322 21.94 -13.36 9.11
C PHE A 322 22.85 -13.55 7.89
N THR A 323 23.83 -14.43 8.04
CA THR A 323 24.66 -14.91 6.90
C THR A 323 24.47 -16.39 6.68
N TYR A 324 24.94 -16.90 5.54
CA TYR A 324 24.99 -18.33 5.26
C TYR A 324 26.25 -18.64 4.46
N TYR A 325 26.66 -19.90 4.46
CA TYR A 325 27.70 -20.39 3.54
C TYR A 325 27.05 -20.86 2.23
N ASP A 326 27.56 -20.36 1.12
CA ASP A 326 27.14 -20.82 -0.20
C ASP A 326 27.84 -22.13 -0.61
N GLU A 327 27.60 -22.57 -1.85
CA GLU A 327 28.17 -23.81 -2.39
C GLU A 327 29.70 -23.76 -2.56
N GLN A 328 30.30 -22.56 -2.53
CA GLN A 328 31.74 -22.34 -2.60
C GLN A 328 32.38 -22.22 -1.21
N ASP A 329 31.59 -22.38 -0.14
CA ASP A 329 31.98 -22.15 1.26
C ASP A 329 32.31 -20.67 1.56
N ASP A 330 31.76 -19.75 0.76
CA ASP A 330 31.85 -18.31 1.02
C ASP A 330 30.71 -17.85 1.93
N GLU A 331 31.04 -17.12 3.00
CA GLU A 331 30.05 -16.54 3.90
C GLU A 331 29.41 -15.28 3.27
N LYS A 332 28.08 -15.29 3.12
CA LYS A 332 27.31 -14.22 2.45
C LYS A 332 26.13 -13.76 3.28
N ASN A 333 25.79 -12.47 3.18
CA ASN A 333 24.60 -11.93 3.82
C ASN A 333 23.32 -12.45 3.12
N MET A 334 22.35 -12.90 3.92
CA MET A 334 21.12 -13.48 3.36
C MET A 334 20.24 -12.44 2.68
N LEU A 335 20.03 -11.27 3.30
CA LEU A 335 19.23 -10.19 2.71
C LEU A 335 19.82 -9.76 1.38
N GLU A 336 21.13 -9.54 1.32
CA GLU A 336 21.81 -9.14 0.09
C GLU A 336 21.55 -10.13 -1.06
N GLU A 337 21.61 -11.44 -0.78
CA GLU A 337 21.33 -12.46 -1.79
C GLU A 337 19.84 -12.50 -2.19
N ILE A 338 18.91 -12.23 -1.28
CA ILE A 338 17.48 -12.11 -1.62
C ILE A 338 17.23 -10.89 -2.50
N LEU A 339 17.83 -9.74 -2.17
CA LEU A 339 17.70 -8.49 -2.94
C LEU A 339 18.19 -8.69 -4.39
N LYS A 340 19.37 -9.29 -4.57
CA LYS A 340 19.90 -9.65 -5.90
C LYS A 340 18.98 -10.55 -6.71
N ASN A 341 18.10 -11.31 -6.04
CA ASN A 341 17.21 -12.30 -6.63
C ASN A 341 15.73 -11.92 -6.49
N SER A 342 15.42 -10.63 -6.46
CA SER A 342 14.04 -10.13 -6.40
C SER A 342 13.83 -8.91 -7.30
N ASP A 343 12.57 -8.64 -7.68
CA ASP A 343 12.20 -7.37 -8.32
C ASP A 343 11.87 -6.30 -7.29
N ARG A 344 11.23 -6.72 -6.20
CA ARG A 344 10.75 -5.89 -5.11
C ARG A 344 10.90 -6.65 -3.79
N ILE A 345 10.91 -5.89 -2.69
CA ILE A 345 10.86 -6.43 -1.35
C ILE A 345 9.85 -5.67 -0.51
N SER A 346 9.20 -6.40 0.39
CA SER A 346 8.34 -5.87 1.44
C SER A 346 8.96 -6.25 2.79
N ILE A 347 9.40 -5.24 3.55
CA ILE A 347 10.00 -5.47 4.87
C ILE A 347 8.86 -5.71 5.85
N MET A 348 8.79 -6.88 6.45
CA MET A 348 7.85 -7.18 7.54
C MET A 348 8.31 -6.51 8.83
N TYR A 349 8.02 -5.21 8.97
CA TYR A 349 8.39 -4.41 10.13
C TYR A 349 7.17 -4.09 10.99
N TYR A 350 6.70 -5.12 11.71
CA TYR A 350 5.48 -5.13 12.53
C TYR A 350 5.60 -4.36 13.84
N ALA A 351 6.31 -3.24 13.84
CA ALA A 351 6.20 -2.27 14.90
C ALA A 351 4.89 -1.51 14.74
N THR A 352 4.07 -1.46 15.80
CA THR A 352 2.95 -0.50 15.94
C THR A 352 3.23 0.56 17.00
N MET A 353 4.25 0.37 17.84
CA MET A 353 4.58 1.32 18.90
C MET A 353 5.52 2.43 18.39
N LYS A 354 5.16 3.69 18.67
CA LYS A 354 5.94 4.90 18.29
C LYS A 354 7.41 4.83 18.74
N LYS A 355 7.69 4.24 19.91
CA LYS A 355 9.07 4.10 20.46
C LYS A 355 10.02 3.32 19.53
N TYR A 356 9.50 2.37 18.75
CA TYR A 356 10.32 1.59 17.81
C TYR A 356 10.61 2.35 16.51
N ILE A 357 9.86 3.41 16.18
CA ILE A 357 10.20 4.31 15.07
C ILE A 357 11.23 5.34 15.51
N THR A 358 11.00 6.03 16.63
CA THR A 358 11.71 7.29 16.93
C THR A 358 13.08 7.12 17.58
N THR A 359 13.27 6.06 18.36
CA THR A 359 14.48 5.91 19.19
C THR A 359 15.28 4.65 18.87
N ASN A 360 14.66 3.64 18.27
CA ASN A 360 15.25 2.34 17.98
C ASN A 360 14.89 1.88 16.56
N ASN A 361 15.00 2.75 15.54
CA ASN A 361 14.69 2.35 14.17
C ASN A 361 15.61 1.19 13.76
N GLN A 362 15.09 -0.04 13.84
CA GLN A 362 15.87 -1.25 13.61
C GLN A 362 16.31 -1.37 12.15
N LEU A 363 15.66 -0.62 11.26
CA LEU A 363 15.98 -0.64 9.83
C LEU A 363 17.30 0.07 9.53
N THR A 364 17.71 1.03 10.37
CA THR A 364 18.94 1.82 10.17
C THR A 364 20.02 1.47 11.19
N ALA A 365 19.73 0.58 12.14
CA ALA A 365 20.63 0.24 13.23
C ALA A 365 21.78 -0.69 12.78
N THR A 366 22.96 -0.44 13.34
CA THR A 366 24.20 -1.20 13.13
C THR A 366 24.88 -1.46 14.48
N GLY A 367 25.81 -2.41 14.53
CA GLY A 367 26.57 -2.77 15.71
C GLY A 367 26.43 -4.24 16.10
N LEU A 368 26.85 -4.57 17.33
CA LEU A 368 26.85 -5.93 17.83
C LEU A 368 25.45 -6.37 18.27
N TYR A 369 24.93 -7.41 17.62
CA TYR A 369 23.70 -8.09 18.01
C TYR A 369 24.03 -9.45 18.60
N THR A 370 23.39 -9.80 19.71
CA THR A 370 23.52 -11.10 20.36
C THR A 370 22.17 -11.81 20.35
N PHE A 371 22.17 -13.03 19.84
CA PHE A 371 21.00 -13.90 19.80
C PHE A 371 21.12 -14.93 20.93
N PRO A 372 20.17 -14.93 21.88
CA PRO A 372 20.16 -15.93 22.94
C PRO A 372 19.99 -17.32 22.34
N HIS A 373 20.76 -18.29 22.81
CA HIS A 373 20.53 -19.70 22.49
C HIS A 373 19.51 -20.33 23.44
N GLU A 374 18.85 -21.41 23.01
CA GLU A 374 18.04 -22.25 23.91
C GLU A 374 18.93 -22.91 24.98
N GLU A 375 18.30 -23.31 26.10
CA GLU A 375 18.96 -23.77 27.32
C GLU A 375 20.16 -24.72 27.06
N GLY A 376 21.36 -24.27 27.47
CA GLY A 376 22.56 -25.10 27.53
C GLY A 376 23.64 -24.86 26.47
N SER A 377 23.47 -23.89 25.55
CA SER A 377 24.50 -23.49 24.57
C SER A 377 24.89 -22.01 24.68
N PRO A 378 26.13 -21.61 24.31
CA PRO A 378 26.57 -20.22 24.39
C PRO A 378 25.89 -19.33 23.33
N ASP A 379 25.56 -18.10 23.70
CA ASP A 379 24.98 -17.11 22.78
C ASP A 379 25.81 -16.93 21.50
N SER A 380 25.13 -16.58 20.41
CA SER A 380 25.79 -16.24 19.14
C SER A 380 25.63 -14.75 18.84
N SER A 381 26.70 -14.11 18.37
CA SER A 381 26.70 -12.68 18.07
C SER A 381 27.12 -12.40 16.64
N VAL A 382 26.61 -11.30 16.09
CA VAL A 382 26.96 -10.78 14.77
C VAL A 382 27.21 -9.28 14.87
N ASP A 383 28.30 -8.82 14.26
CA ASP A 383 28.57 -7.38 14.11
C ASP A 383 27.99 -6.91 12.78
N VAL A 384 26.87 -6.19 12.85
CA VAL A 384 26.15 -5.68 11.68
C VAL A 384 26.76 -4.35 11.29
N THR A 385 27.48 -4.33 10.17
CA THR A 385 28.19 -3.13 9.69
C THR A 385 27.42 -2.36 8.61
N THR A 386 26.37 -2.95 8.04
CA THR A 386 25.54 -2.37 6.97
C THR A 386 24.08 -2.52 7.36
N SER A 387 23.31 -1.43 7.30
CA SER A 387 21.89 -1.47 7.66
C SER A 387 21.04 -2.13 6.57
N ILE A 388 19.83 -2.56 6.90
CA ILE A 388 18.88 -3.09 5.89
C ILE A 388 18.53 -2.02 4.86
N ILE A 389 18.42 -0.75 5.27
CA ILE A 389 18.17 0.36 4.33
C ILE A 389 19.37 0.54 3.38
N ASP A 390 20.61 0.44 3.86
CA ASP A 390 21.80 0.51 3.00
C ASP A 390 21.81 -0.61 1.97
N TYR A 391 21.55 -1.86 2.40
CA TYR A 391 21.45 -3.00 1.49
C TYR A 391 20.38 -2.76 0.42
N ILE A 392 19.16 -2.37 0.81
CA ILE A 392 18.07 -2.17 -0.15
C ILE A 392 18.42 -1.08 -1.16
N ASN A 393 18.98 0.05 -0.72
CA ASN A 393 19.33 1.16 -1.60
C ASN A 393 20.43 0.81 -2.62
N GLN A 394 21.22 -0.23 -2.38
CA GLN A 394 22.21 -0.73 -3.35
C GLN A 394 21.57 -1.51 -4.50
N TYR A 395 20.42 -2.17 -4.27
CA TYR A 395 19.86 -3.17 -5.18
C TYR A 395 18.49 -2.80 -5.76
N HIS A 396 17.68 -2.01 -5.05
CA HIS A 396 16.33 -1.64 -5.47
C HIS A 396 16.15 -0.13 -5.48
N SER A 397 15.38 0.36 -6.46
CA SER A 397 14.96 1.77 -6.51
C SER A 397 13.69 2.03 -5.69
N SER A 398 13.00 1.00 -5.22
CA SER A 398 11.81 1.10 -4.37
C SER A 398 11.57 -0.16 -3.55
N TYR A 399 10.93 0.00 -2.40
CA TYR A 399 10.55 -1.09 -1.49
C TYR A 399 9.34 -0.68 -0.66
N SER A 400 8.76 -1.61 0.10
CA SER A 400 7.66 -1.30 1.02
C SER A 400 7.99 -1.70 2.45
N VAL A 401 7.50 -0.92 3.41
CA VAL A 401 7.58 -1.25 4.84
C VAL A 401 6.21 -1.74 5.30
N GLY A 402 6.18 -3.02 5.64
CA GLY A 402 5.03 -3.78 6.12
C GLY A 402 4.64 -3.40 7.54
N LYS A 403 3.33 -3.34 7.76
CA LYS A 403 2.69 -2.99 9.03
C LYS A 403 1.62 -4.00 9.39
N GLU A 404 1.64 -4.42 10.64
CA GLU A 404 0.56 -5.19 11.23
C GLU A 404 -0.28 -4.25 12.08
N LEU A 405 -1.59 -4.21 11.87
CA LEU A 405 -2.46 -3.29 12.60
C LEU A 405 -2.88 -3.91 13.94
N SER A 406 -3.21 -5.20 13.96
CA SER A 406 -3.43 -6.13 15.09
C SER A 406 -4.13 -5.52 16.31
N PHE A 407 -4.93 -4.46 16.14
CA PHE A 407 -5.51 -3.70 17.26
C PHE A 407 -6.71 -4.38 17.90
N PHE A 408 -7.19 -5.47 17.29
CA PHE A 408 -8.11 -6.41 17.93
C PHE A 408 -7.44 -7.29 18.98
N ARG A 409 -6.09 -7.37 19.01
CA ARG A 409 -5.36 -8.10 20.06
C ARG A 409 -5.33 -7.36 21.41
N LYS A 410 -6.08 -6.26 21.54
CA LYS A 410 -6.26 -5.51 22.77
C LYS A 410 -7.27 -6.18 23.69
N ASP A 411 -6.75 -6.95 24.64
CA ASP A 411 -7.31 -6.88 25.98
C ASP A 411 -6.20 -6.92 27.03
N ALA A 412 -5.40 -5.84 27.09
CA ALA A 412 -4.30 -5.69 28.04
C ALA A 412 -4.74 -5.93 29.50
N MET A 413 -6.01 -5.71 29.82
CA MET A 413 -6.58 -5.98 31.16
C MET A 413 -6.63 -7.48 31.49
N LYS A 414 -6.81 -8.37 30.51
CA LYS A 414 -6.75 -9.82 30.71
C LYS A 414 -5.34 -10.38 30.58
N VAL A 415 -4.44 -9.71 29.87
CA VAL A 415 -3.03 -10.09 29.78
C VAL A 415 -2.34 -10.00 31.15
N GLU A 416 -2.73 -9.04 32.00
CA GLU A 416 -2.23 -8.94 33.39
C GLU A 416 -2.58 -10.15 34.26
N THR A 417 -3.64 -10.90 33.93
CA THR A 417 -4.02 -12.14 34.61
C THR A 417 -3.46 -13.39 33.91
N CYS A 418 -2.68 -13.22 32.84
CA CYS A 418 -2.05 -14.33 32.11
C CYS A 418 -0.64 -14.67 32.62
N LYS A 419 -0.21 -15.93 32.46
CA LYS A 419 1.18 -16.34 32.71
C LYS A 419 2.16 -15.63 31.78
N GLU A 420 3.34 -15.28 32.30
CA GLU A 420 4.41 -14.56 31.60
C GLU A 420 4.82 -15.19 30.25
N SER A 421 4.78 -16.52 30.13
CA SER A 421 5.08 -17.22 28.86
C SER A 421 4.07 -16.89 27.76
N PHE A 422 2.79 -16.76 28.09
CA PHE A 422 1.72 -16.39 27.15
C PHE A 422 1.73 -14.87 26.89
N VAL A 423 2.06 -14.07 27.90
CA VAL A 423 2.31 -12.62 27.72
C VAL A 423 3.43 -12.40 26.71
N ASN A 424 4.56 -13.10 26.83
CA ASN A 424 5.71 -12.96 25.92
C ASN A 424 5.41 -13.38 24.47
N GLU A 425 4.49 -14.32 24.26
CA GLU A 425 3.98 -14.69 22.92
C GLU A 425 3.14 -13.55 22.30
N LEU A 426 2.42 -12.78 23.12
CA LEU A 426 1.58 -11.66 22.69
C LEU A 426 2.32 -10.31 22.61
N VAL A 427 3.44 -10.15 23.32
CA VAL A 427 4.25 -8.91 23.41
C VAL A 427 4.65 -8.29 22.06
N PRO A 428 5.00 -9.04 20.99
CA PRO A 428 5.30 -8.46 19.68
C PRO A 428 4.12 -7.70 19.05
N THR A 429 2.91 -7.94 19.54
CA THR A 429 1.65 -7.38 19.01
C THR A 429 0.94 -6.44 20.00
N TYR A 430 1.64 -6.06 21.07
CA TYR A 430 1.08 -5.26 22.16
C TYR A 430 0.94 -3.78 21.80
N ILE A 431 -0.17 -3.18 22.24
CA ILE A 431 -0.47 -1.76 22.07
C ILE A 431 -0.50 -1.11 23.46
N ASP A 432 0.18 0.04 23.62
CA ASP A 432 0.14 0.81 24.87
C ASP A 432 -1.30 1.09 25.34
N GLN A 433 -1.55 0.90 26.64
CA GLN A 433 -2.79 1.29 27.29
C GLN A 433 -3.05 2.80 27.03
N GLY A 434 -4.11 3.10 26.28
CA GLY A 434 -4.50 4.47 25.89
C GLY A 434 -4.34 4.83 24.41
N LEU A 435 -3.67 4.01 23.58
CA LEU A 435 -3.56 4.28 22.14
C LEU A 435 -4.87 3.97 21.39
N VAL A 436 -5.57 4.98 20.90
CA VAL A 436 -6.75 4.77 20.04
C VAL A 436 -6.29 4.69 18.58
N PHE A 437 -6.48 3.53 17.97
CA PHE A 437 -6.23 3.35 16.54
C PHE A 437 -7.30 4.10 15.76
N THR A 438 -6.89 5.18 15.12
CA THR A 438 -7.71 5.99 14.21
C THR A 438 -7.01 6.10 12.87
N PRO A 439 -7.73 6.37 11.77
CA PRO A 439 -7.12 6.69 10.48
C PRO A 439 -6.05 7.78 10.60
N ASN A 440 -6.29 8.82 11.42
CA ASN A 440 -5.34 9.90 11.67
C ASN A 440 -4.09 9.40 12.41
N TYR A 441 -4.25 8.53 13.40
CA TYR A 441 -3.10 7.94 14.11
C TYR A 441 -2.22 7.13 13.16
N ILE A 442 -2.82 6.23 12.36
CA ILE A 442 -2.08 5.41 11.39
C ILE A 442 -1.42 6.27 10.32
N LYS A 443 -2.10 7.31 9.82
CA LYS A 443 -1.50 8.28 8.89
C LYS A 443 -0.28 8.96 9.50
N SER A 444 -0.41 9.58 10.68
CA SER A 444 0.71 10.25 11.36
C SER A 444 1.85 9.30 11.70
N TYR A 445 1.54 8.07 12.07
CA TYR A 445 2.52 7.02 12.34
C TYR A 445 3.33 6.68 11.08
N ASN A 446 2.65 6.46 9.96
CA ASN A 446 3.26 6.15 8.67
C ASN A 446 4.09 7.31 8.11
N ASP A 447 3.63 8.54 8.30
CA ASP A 447 4.36 9.73 7.87
C ASP A 447 5.66 9.90 8.67
N LEU A 448 5.63 9.65 9.97
CA LEU A 448 6.81 9.68 10.83
C LEU A 448 7.83 8.58 10.49
N GLU A 449 7.38 7.36 10.21
CA GLU A 449 8.28 6.28 9.79
C GLU A 449 8.96 6.60 8.46
N ARG A 450 8.19 7.01 7.45
CA ARG A 450 8.74 7.40 6.16
C ARG A 450 9.68 8.58 6.28
N GLN A 451 9.37 9.56 7.12
CA GLN A 451 10.25 10.69 7.38
C GLN A 451 11.58 10.22 7.99
N THR A 452 11.55 9.36 9.02
CA THR A 452 12.77 8.83 9.66
C THR A 452 13.67 8.12 8.65
N ILE A 453 13.08 7.28 7.77
CA ILE A 453 13.82 6.57 6.72
C ILE A 453 14.37 7.55 5.68
N LYS A 454 13.57 8.50 5.21
CA LYS A 454 13.99 9.50 4.22
C LYS A 454 15.14 10.37 4.76
N GLU A 455 15.09 10.80 6.01
CA GLU A 455 16.17 11.58 6.65
C GLU A 455 17.49 10.79 6.69
N TYR A 456 17.42 9.50 7.05
CA TYR A 456 18.57 8.61 6.99
C TYR A 456 19.10 8.47 5.56
N GLN A 457 18.22 8.23 4.58
CA GLN A 457 18.60 8.11 3.18
C GLN A 457 19.30 9.37 2.67
N GLU A 458 18.75 10.55 2.93
CA GLU A 458 19.31 11.83 2.50
C GLU A 458 20.68 12.10 3.12
N SER A 459 20.86 11.79 4.41
CA SER A 459 22.16 11.94 5.09
C SER A 459 23.27 11.04 4.52
N ASN A 460 22.90 9.95 3.85
CA ASN A 460 23.81 8.97 3.25
C ASN A 460 23.79 8.99 1.71
N GLY A 461 23.15 9.98 1.08
CA GLY A 461 23.12 10.11 -0.39
C GLY A 461 22.30 9.03 -1.12
N MET A 462 21.31 8.46 -0.45
CA MET A 462 20.43 7.40 -0.96
C MET A 462 19.06 7.97 -1.40
N ASN A 463 18.38 7.28 -2.33
CA ASN A 463 17.17 7.81 -2.96
C ASN A 463 16.07 6.79 -3.31
N SER A 464 16.10 5.58 -2.75
CA SER A 464 15.05 4.59 -3.01
C SER A 464 13.70 5.05 -2.50
N GLU A 465 12.64 4.81 -3.29
CA GLU A 465 11.27 5.14 -2.92
C GLU A 465 10.75 4.21 -1.82
N VAL A 466 10.13 4.79 -0.80
CA VAL A 466 9.63 4.06 0.38
C VAL A 466 8.10 3.98 0.32
N GLY A 467 7.60 2.80 0.02
CA GLY A 467 6.19 2.43 0.10
C GLY A 467 5.76 1.94 1.48
N LEU A 468 4.46 1.78 1.64
CA LEU A 468 3.83 1.18 2.81
C LEU A 468 3.08 -0.07 2.40
N SER A 469 3.09 -1.08 3.27
CA SER A 469 2.31 -2.29 3.06
C SER A 469 1.53 -2.63 4.33
N TYR A 470 0.25 -2.99 4.22
CA TYR A 470 -0.58 -3.40 5.35
C TYR A 470 -0.84 -4.90 5.33
N HIS A 471 -0.36 -5.63 6.33
CA HIS A 471 -0.39 -7.09 6.39
C HIS A 471 -1.80 -7.70 6.43
N ASP A 472 -2.84 -6.89 6.67
CA ASP A 472 -4.20 -7.39 6.66
C ASP A 472 -5.19 -6.34 6.14
N VAL A 473 -5.89 -6.70 5.05
CA VAL A 473 -6.91 -5.85 4.42
C VAL A 473 -8.11 -5.58 5.32
N TRP A 474 -8.52 -6.54 6.15
CA TRP A 474 -9.77 -6.46 6.88
C TRP A 474 -9.66 -5.52 8.08
N GLU A 475 -8.52 -5.56 8.78
CA GLU A 475 -8.23 -4.62 9.86
C GLU A 475 -8.09 -3.19 9.32
N LEU A 476 -7.43 -3.03 8.17
CA LEU A 476 -7.31 -1.74 7.50
C LEU A 476 -8.69 -1.19 7.14
N LEU A 477 -9.52 -1.97 6.46
CA LEU A 477 -10.87 -1.56 6.07
C LEU A 477 -11.73 -1.17 7.27
N TYR A 478 -11.66 -1.94 8.37
CA TYR A 478 -12.36 -1.62 9.59
C TYR A 478 -11.95 -0.27 10.19
N LEU A 479 -10.65 0.06 10.19
CA LEU A 479 -10.17 1.38 10.64
C LEU A 479 -10.79 2.53 9.85
N TYR A 480 -11.05 2.31 8.56
CA TYR A 480 -11.70 3.27 7.67
C TYR A 480 -13.23 3.14 7.63
N GLY A 481 -13.82 2.52 8.66
CA GLY A 481 -15.27 2.44 8.87
C GLY A 481 -15.99 1.41 8.00
N TYR A 482 -15.25 0.50 7.36
CA TYR A 482 -15.82 -0.58 6.55
C TYR A 482 -15.90 -1.87 7.38
N ASP A 483 -17.01 -2.03 8.08
CA ASP A 483 -17.27 -3.21 8.90
C ASP A 483 -17.66 -4.41 8.03
N THR A 484 -17.04 -5.55 8.32
CA THR A 484 -17.27 -6.79 7.59
C THR A 484 -17.58 -7.91 8.57
N GLN A 485 -18.34 -8.90 8.11
CA GLN A 485 -18.55 -10.13 8.87
C GLN A 485 -17.22 -10.81 9.25
N ILE A 486 -16.18 -10.66 8.43
CA ILE A 486 -14.83 -11.20 8.67
C ILE A 486 -14.25 -10.60 9.94
N VAL A 487 -14.26 -9.28 10.06
CA VAL A 487 -13.73 -8.56 11.23
C VAL A 487 -14.53 -8.92 12.48
N THR A 488 -15.86 -8.92 12.39
CA THR A 488 -16.72 -9.34 13.51
C THR A 488 -16.38 -10.76 13.99
N ASN A 489 -16.20 -11.71 13.06
CA ASN A 489 -15.85 -13.09 13.41
C ASN A 489 -14.45 -13.17 14.06
N ARG A 490 -13.47 -12.44 13.55
CA ARG A 490 -12.10 -12.41 14.11
C ARG A 490 -12.08 -11.84 15.53
N ILE A 491 -12.80 -10.75 15.78
CA ILE A 491 -12.96 -10.18 17.12
C ILE A 491 -13.56 -11.21 18.08
N ASN A 492 -14.63 -11.90 17.65
CA ASN A 492 -15.29 -12.90 18.48
C ASN A 492 -14.38 -14.12 18.75
N ASN A 493 -13.65 -14.60 17.74
CA ASN A 493 -12.72 -15.71 17.90
C ASN A 493 -11.60 -15.35 18.88
N TYR A 494 -11.01 -14.17 18.75
CA TYR A 494 -9.97 -13.69 19.66
C TYR A 494 -10.48 -13.60 21.12
N ASN A 495 -11.67 -13.03 21.31
CA ASN A 495 -12.29 -12.98 22.64
C ASN A 495 -12.52 -14.38 23.24
N ASN A 496 -12.94 -15.35 22.41
CA ASN A 496 -13.13 -16.73 22.85
C ASN A 496 -11.80 -17.41 23.21
N GLU A 497 -10.75 -17.22 22.41
CA GLU A 497 -9.41 -17.74 22.70
C GLU A 497 -8.88 -17.19 24.02
N LEU A 498 -8.97 -15.87 24.24
CA LEU A 498 -8.59 -15.26 25.52
C LEU A 498 -9.38 -15.84 26.70
N ASN A 499 -10.71 -15.95 26.57
CA ASN A 499 -11.58 -16.45 27.64
C ASN A 499 -11.39 -17.94 27.95
N SER A 500 -10.89 -18.72 27.00
CA SER A 500 -10.72 -20.17 27.12
C SER A 500 -9.27 -20.60 27.39
N ASN A 501 -8.32 -19.66 27.36
CA ASN A 501 -6.91 -19.98 27.54
C ASN A 501 -6.60 -20.28 29.02
N PRO A 502 -6.15 -21.50 29.38
CA PRO A 502 -5.84 -21.89 30.76
C PRO A 502 -4.64 -21.14 31.34
N ASN A 503 -3.88 -20.41 30.53
CA ASN A 503 -2.83 -19.51 30.99
C ASN A 503 -3.34 -18.11 31.31
N CYS A 504 -4.61 -17.79 31.02
CA CYS A 504 -5.30 -16.52 31.28
C CYS A 504 -6.58 -16.79 32.08
N VAL A 505 -6.43 -17.14 33.36
CA VAL A 505 -7.58 -17.40 34.24
C VAL A 505 -7.73 -16.22 35.19
N GLU A 506 -8.98 -15.79 35.42
CA GLU A 506 -9.38 -14.77 36.42
C GLU A 506 -8.87 -15.08 37.85
#